data_AF-A0A2A8HVK8-F1
#
_entry.id   AF-A0A2A8HVK8-F1
#
_cell.length_a   1.000
_cell.length_b   1.000
_cell.length_c   1.000
_cell.angle_alpha   90.00
_cell.angle_beta   90.00
_cell.angle_gamma   90.00
#
_symmetry.space_group_name_H-M   'P 1'
#
loop_
_entity.id
_entity.type
_entity.pdbx_description
1 polymer ?
#
loop_
_entity_poly.entity_id
_entity_poly.type
_entity_poly.pdbx_seq_one_letter_code
_entity_poly.pdbx_strand_id
1 'polypeptide(L)' 'MDANNEENRELKHKLGNVRAENEALKSLLGKAADRLEDVVESDCDEGEQEKALSTAERLRTAIDLSSGKSSTPG' A
#
# COMPACT_ATOMS: atom_id res chain seq x y z
N MET A 1 9.95 -28.82 -27.17
CA MET A 1 9.87 -27.71 -26.20
C MET A 1 8.96 -28.20 -25.09
N ASP A 2 9.53 -28.49 -23.92
CA ASP A 2 8.83 -29.18 -22.84
C ASP A 2 7.78 -28.26 -22.22
N ALA A 3 6.52 -28.71 -22.18
CA ALA A 3 5.38 -27.92 -21.67
C ALA A 3 5.62 -27.33 -20.27
N ASN A 4 6.43 -28.01 -19.45
CA ASN A 4 6.83 -27.57 -18.12
C ASN A 4 7.70 -26.29 -18.12
N ASN A 5 8.48 -26.05 -19.19
CA ASN A 5 9.31 -24.84 -19.29
C ASN A 5 8.46 -23.60 -19.63
N GLU A 6 7.43 -23.76 -20.46
CA GLU A 6 6.50 -22.67 -20.78
C GLU A 6 5.62 -22.32 -19.57
N GLU A 7 5.09 -23.32 -18.87
CA GLU A 7 4.31 -23.12 -17.64
C GLU A 7 5.12 -22.38 -16.55
N ASN A 8 6.37 -22.77 -16.34
CA ASN A 8 7.25 -22.06 -15.40
C ASN A 8 7.53 -20.61 -15.82
N ARG A 9 7.65 -20.35 -17.13
CA ARG A 9 7.85 -19.00 -17.65
C ARG A 9 6.62 -18.14 -17.43
N GLU A 10 5.44 -18.67 -17.71
CA GLU A 10 4.17 -17.98 -17.45
C GLU A 10 3.98 -17.65 -15.96
N LEU A 11 4.28 -18.61 -15.07
CA LEU A 11 4.19 -18.39 -13.63
C LEU A 11 5.13 -17.29 -13.15
N LYS A 12 6.37 -17.24 -13.67
CA LYS A 12 7.32 -16.16 -13.38
C LYS A 12 6.81 -14.81 -13.86
N HIS A 13 6.22 -14.74 -15.06
CA HIS A 13 5.63 -13.51 -15.58
C HIS A 13 4.45 -13.05 -14.72
N LYS A 14 3.52 -13.95 -14.37
CA LYS A 14 2.38 -13.64 -13.50
C LYS A 14 2.85 -13.14 -12.14
N LEU A 15 3.84 -13.80 -11.54
CA LEU A 15 4.43 -13.35 -10.28
C LEU A 15 5.05 -11.95 -10.39
N GLY A 16 5.75 -11.66 -11.50
CA GLY A 16 6.30 -10.33 -11.77
C GLY A 16 5.22 -9.26 -11.86
N ASN A 17 4.14 -9.52 -12.61
CA ASN A 17 3.02 -8.60 -12.76
C ASN A 17 2.34 -8.33 -11.41
N VAL A 18 2.02 -9.37 -10.65
CA VAL A 18 1.39 -9.25 -9.33
C VAL A 18 2.26 -8.45 -8.36
N ARG A 19 3.59 -8.62 -8.40
CA ARG A 19 4.51 -7.81 -7.59
C ARG A 19 4.50 -6.33 -8.00
N ALA A 20 4.51 -6.05 -9.30
CA ALA A 20 4.46 -4.69 -9.81
C ALA A 20 3.14 -3.98 -9.45
N GLU A 21 2.02 -4.69 -9.58
CA GLU A 21 0.70 -4.21 -9.17
C GLU A 21 0.64 -3.91 -7.67
N ASN A 22 1.21 -4.80 -6.85
CA ASN A 22 1.27 -4.62 -5.40
C ASN A 22 2.06 -3.35 -5.02
N GLU A 23 3.22 -3.12 -5.63
CA GLU A 23 4.01 -1.91 -5.40
C GLU A 23 3.30 -0.64 -5.86
N ALA A 24 2.59 -0.69 -7.00
CA ALA A 24 1.78 0.42 -7.47
C ALA A 24 0.65 0.76 -6.47
N LEU A 25 -0.04 -0.26 -5.94
CA LEU A 25 -1.08 -0.08 -4.93
C LEU A 25 -0.53 0.53 -3.64
N LYS A 26 0.62 0.07 -3.15
CA LYS A 26 1.30 0.67 -1.99
C LYS A 26 1.60 2.16 -2.21
N SER A 27 2.12 2.50 -3.39
CA SER A 27 2.40 3.90 -3.73
C SER A 27 1.14 4.76 -3.75
N LEU A 28 0.03 4.24 -4.27
CA LEU A 28 -1.26 4.94 -4.27
C LEU A 28 -1.79 5.16 -2.86
N LEU A 29 -1.72 4.15 -1.99
CA LEU A 29 -2.13 4.27 -0.60
C LEU A 29 -1.26 5.29 0.16
N GLY A 30 0.05 5.32 -0.08
CA GLY A 30 0.94 6.31 0.50
C GLY A 30 0.56 7.74 0.10
N LYS A 31 0.38 7.97 -1.20
CA LYS A 31 -0.07 9.28 -1.71
C LYS A 31 -1.44 9.71 -1.17
N ALA A 32 -2.35 8.75 -0.95
CA ALA A 32 -3.64 9.03 -0.36
C ALA A 32 -3.52 9.42 1.12
N ALA A 33 -2.63 8.77 1.87
CA ALA A 33 -2.32 9.13 3.25
C ALA A 33 -1.71 10.54 3.33
N ASP A 34 -0.72 10.84 2.49
CA ASP A 34 -0.07 12.16 2.46
C ASP A 34 -1.08 13.26 2.12
N ARG A 35 -1.96 13.02 1.14
CA ARG A 35 -3.00 13.99 0.78
C ARG A 35 -4.05 14.19 1.87
N LEU A 36 -4.35 13.16 2.67
CA LEU A 36 -5.23 13.31 3.82
C LEU A 36 -4.58 14.22 4.87
N GLU A 37 -3.28 14.08 5.10
CA GLU A 37 -2.51 14.94 6.01
C GLU A 37 -2.45 16.39 5.49
N ASP A 38 -2.20 16.61 4.20
CA ASP A 38 -2.21 17.95 3.58
C ASP A 38 -3.57 18.68 3.73
N VAL A 39 -4.68 17.93 3.66
CA VAL A 39 -6.03 18.50 3.84
C VAL A 39 -6.25 18.92 5.29
N VAL A 40 -5.69 18.19 6.26
CA VAL A 40 -5.78 18.57 7.69
C VAL A 40 -5.06 19.88 7.96
N GLU A 41 -3.94 20.14 7.29
CA GLU A 41 -3.21 21.41 7.39
C GLU A 41 -3.99 22.59 6.79
N SER A 42 -5.07 22.34 6.04
CA SER A 42 -5.82 23.34 5.28
C SER A 42 -7.05 23.94 5.99
N ASP A 43 -7.03 24.08 7.32
CA ASP A 43 -8.09 24.75 8.13
C ASP A 43 -9.42 23.95 8.20
N CYS A 44 -9.35 22.65 8.48
CA CYS A 44 -10.51 21.78 8.76
C CYS A 44 -10.96 21.86 10.24
N ASP A 45 -12.22 21.52 10.53
CA ASP A 45 -12.71 21.32 11.90
C ASP A 45 -11.95 20.18 12.60
N GLU A 46 -11.64 20.32 13.90
CA GLU A 46 -10.82 19.35 14.67
C GLU A 46 -11.31 17.89 14.53
N GLY A 47 -12.62 17.66 14.50
CA GLY A 47 -13.19 16.32 14.34
C GLY A 47 -13.05 15.71 12.94
N GLU A 48 -12.87 16.53 11.90
CA GLU A 48 -12.52 16.07 10.56
C GLU A 48 -11.02 15.82 10.43
N GLN A 49 -10.20 16.65 11.10
CA GLN A 49 -8.76 16.46 11.19
C GLN A 49 -8.40 15.10 11.81
N GLU A 50 -8.99 14.76 12.95
CA GLU A 50 -8.74 13.48 13.64
C GLU A 50 -9.09 12.28 12.76
N LYS A 51 -10.20 12.33 12.02
CA LYS A 51 -10.62 11.27 11.10
C LYS A 51 -9.66 11.11 9.92
N ALA A 52 -9.20 12.21 9.35
CA ALA A 52 -8.27 12.21 8.23
C ALA A 52 -6.90 11.65 8.66
N LEU A 53 -6.36 12.08 9.81
CA LEU A 53 -5.11 11.55 10.38
C LEU A 53 -5.23 10.06 10.71
N SER A 54 -6.31 9.64 11.37
CA SER A 54 -6.55 8.22 11.68
C SER A 54 -6.64 7.38 10.40
N THR A 55 -7.24 7.91 9.34
CA THR A 55 -7.33 7.21 8.05
C THR A 55 -5.96 7.11 7.38
N ALA A 56 -5.17 8.19 7.38
CA ALA A 56 -3.81 8.19 6.86
C ALA A 56 -2.91 7.14 7.57
N GLU A 57 -3.00 7.07 8.90
CA GLU A 57 -2.29 6.06 9.71
C GLU A 57 -2.69 4.63 9.34
N ARG A 58 -3.99 4.38 9.15
CA ARG A 58 -4.50 3.06 8.74
C ARG A 58 -3.99 2.66 7.35
N LEU A 59 -3.90 3.61 6.42
CA LEU A 59 -3.34 3.36 5.09
C LEU A 59 -1.84 3.01 5.17
N ARG A 60 -1.07 3.73 5.99
CA ARG A 60 0.35 3.44 6.24
C ARG A 60 0.54 2.05 6.88
N THR A 61 -0.29 1.73 7.87
CA THR A 61 -0.28 0.41 8.51
C THR A 61 -0.58 -0.73 7.51
N ALA A 62 -1.53 -0.52 6.59
CA ALA A 62 -1.84 -1.51 5.56
C ALA A 62 -0.64 -1.75 4.61
N ILE A 63 0.11 -0.70 4.27
CA ILE A 63 1.34 -0.79 3.47
C ILE A 63 2.40 -1.61 4.21
N ASP A 64 2.62 -1.35 5.51
CA ASP A 64 3.62 -2.06 6.31
C ASP A 64 3.29 -3.54 6.49
N LEU A 65 2.04 -3.86 6.82
CA LEU A 65 1.55 -5.25 6.94
C LEU A 65 1.70 -6.00 5.61
N SER A 66 1.37 -5.36 4.49
CA SER A 66 1.52 -5.97 3.15
C SER A 66 2.98 -6.18 2.75
N SER A 67 3.92 -5.48 3.39
CA SER A 67 5.36 -5.62 3.17
C SER A 67 6.01 -6.68 4.07
N GLY A 68 5.24 -7.35 4.93
CA GLY A 68 5.74 -8.39 5.84
C GLY A 68 6.55 -7.85 7.02
N LYS A 69 6.53 -6.54 7.28
CA LYS A 69 7.07 -5.98 8.52
C LYS A 69 6.07 -6.27 9.64
N SER A 70 6.39 -7.24 10.48
CA SER A 70 5.73 -7.39 11.77
C SER A 70 6.09 -6.19 12.63
N SER A 71 5.18 -5.22 12.77
CA SER A 71 5.27 -4.24 13.85
C SER A 71 5.09 -4.98 15.17
N THR A 72 6.20 -5.42 15.77
CA THR A 72 6.25 -5.68 17.22
C THR A 72 6.20 -4.33 17.92
N PRO A 73 5.19 -4.05 18.75
CA PRO A 73 5.24 -2.90 19.64
C PRO A 73 6.29 -3.18 20.72
N GLY A 74 7.27 -2.28 20.84
CA GLY A 74 8.26 -2.25 21.91
C GLY A 74 8.03 -1.05 22.79
#